data_AF-A0A0B3RV33-F1
#
_entry.id   AF-A0A0B3RV33-F1
#
_cell.length_a   1.000
_cell.length_b   1.000
_cell.length_c   1.000
_cell.angle_alpha   90.00
_cell.angle_beta   90.00
_cell.angle_gamma   90.00
#
_symmetry.space_group_name_H-M   'P 1'
#
loop_
_entity.id
_entity.type
_entity.pdbx_description
1 polymer ?
#
loop_
_entity_poly.entity_id
_entity_poly.type
_entity_poly.pdbx_seq_one_letter_code
_entity_poly.pdbx_strand_id
1 'polypeptide(L)'
;MDDLQYGTRDKRGNWAPNAPLEIAPFWLGKFNKMGAFLVDYLWPWNAFHMATALLYWVFVIPDAQTLATLSWSWPLYLLLVNMAGIFAMYGAIELFYYVRRRQGTRFKYNAKFPAETPSDVFWFKSQNLDNFLRSFLIGIPIWTAVEVLMLWCYGNGIHAFGWVDWQDNWLWLVALTLLVPAIHEIHFFCIHRLIHTPFLYKHIHSVHHNSINPSPWSSLSMHWIEHTLYFGEIVWHLLIPSNPIVMMFNSHAVGYGAINGHIGFDKLEITDETALDSHAYAHYLHHKYFEVNYGADGLVPLDKWLGYWHDGTKEADERMKERFRKKKERMKARKTGATAAE
;
A
#
# COMPACT_ATOMS: atom_id res chain seq x y z
N MET A 1 -3.15 3.03 -26.59
CA MET A 1 -4.33 3.81 -26.15
C MET A 1 -4.02 5.33 -26.17
N ASP A 2 -5.01 6.21 -26.37
CA ASP A 2 -4.85 7.67 -26.20
C ASP A 2 -5.24 8.07 -24.77
N ASP A 3 -4.28 8.49 -23.96
CA ASP A 3 -4.49 8.77 -22.54
C ASP A 3 -5.18 10.12 -22.27
N LEU A 4 -5.25 11.00 -23.27
CA LEU A 4 -5.95 12.29 -23.16
C LEU A 4 -7.47 12.14 -23.21
N GLN A 5 -7.98 10.98 -23.63
CA GLN A 5 -9.41 10.65 -23.52
C GLN A 5 -9.83 10.39 -22.07
N TYR A 6 -8.88 10.02 -21.21
CA TYR A 6 -9.12 9.63 -19.81
C TYR A 6 -8.64 10.66 -18.79
N GLY A 7 -7.78 11.58 -19.20
CA GLY A 7 -7.19 12.57 -18.30
C GLY A 7 -6.60 13.76 -19.03
N THR A 8 -5.98 14.65 -18.27
CA THR A 8 -5.33 15.85 -18.79
C THR A 8 -3.89 15.93 -18.31
N ARG A 9 -3.07 16.74 -19.00
CA ARG A 9 -1.69 17.02 -18.60
C ARG A 9 -1.52 18.47 -18.17
N ASP A 10 -0.74 18.68 -17.12
CA ASP A 10 -0.29 20.01 -16.74
C ASP A 10 0.86 20.52 -17.64
N LYS A 11 1.29 21.76 -17.42
CA LYS A 11 2.40 22.37 -18.17
C LYS A 11 3.76 21.66 -17.99
N ARG A 12 3.89 20.81 -16.96
CA ARG A 12 5.08 20.01 -16.68
C ARG A 12 4.96 18.60 -17.27
N GLY A 13 3.84 18.29 -17.93
CA GLY A 13 3.53 17.00 -18.52
C GLY A 13 2.95 15.97 -17.54
N ASN A 14 2.71 16.35 -16.28
CA ASN A 14 2.13 15.45 -15.28
C ASN A 14 0.70 15.13 -15.66
N TRP A 15 0.33 13.85 -15.62
CA TRP A 15 -1.01 13.40 -15.99
C TRP A 15 -1.92 13.31 -14.75
N ALA A 16 -3.20 13.64 -14.92
CA ALA A 16 -4.24 13.43 -13.93
C ALA A 16 -5.53 12.92 -14.60
N PRO A 17 -6.26 11.98 -13.98
CA PRO A 17 -7.51 11.46 -14.53
C PRO A 17 -8.59 12.54 -14.55
N ASN A 18 -9.51 12.45 -15.52
CA ASN A 18 -10.68 13.32 -15.59
C ASN A 18 -11.72 12.97 -14.50
N ALA A 19 -11.80 11.69 -14.13
CA ALA A 19 -12.69 11.21 -13.10
C ALA A 19 -12.10 11.49 -11.71
N PRO A 20 -12.86 12.11 -10.78
CA PRO A 20 -12.43 12.23 -9.40
C PRO A 20 -12.44 10.86 -8.71
N LEU A 21 -11.58 10.69 -7.71
CA LEU A 21 -11.62 9.50 -6.86
C LEU A 21 -12.97 9.42 -6.13
N GLU A 22 -13.60 8.24 -6.20
CA GLU A 22 -14.81 7.93 -5.44
C GLU A 22 -14.46 6.99 -4.29
N ILE A 23 -15.12 7.20 -3.14
CA ILE A 23 -15.15 6.20 -2.07
C ILE A 23 -16.11 5.07 -2.46
N ALA A 24 -16.08 3.96 -1.74
CA ALA A 24 -16.93 2.82 -2.06
C ALA A 24 -18.43 3.21 -2.15
N PRO A 25 -19.17 2.69 -3.16
CA PRO A 25 -20.47 3.22 -3.56
C PRO A 25 -21.56 3.08 -2.50
N PHE A 26 -21.44 2.11 -1.59
CA PHE A 26 -22.39 1.93 -0.49
C PHE A 26 -22.38 3.11 0.49
N TRP A 27 -21.24 3.81 0.66
CA TRP A 27 -21.19 5.07 1.44
C TRP A 27 -21.85 6.26 0.75
N LEU A 28 -22.06 6.16 -0.57
CA LEU A 28 -22.69 7.20 -1.39
C LEU A 28 -24.17 6.90 -1.67
N GLY A 29 -24.71 5.79 -1.15
CA GLY A 29 -26.04 5.30 -1.51
C GLY A 29 -26.18 4.86 -2.97
N LYS A 30 -25.07 4.67 -3.69
CA LYS A 30 -25.04 4.29 -5.11
C LYS A 30 -25.15 2.76 -5.27
N PHE A 31 -26.20 2.16 -4.73
CA PHE A 31 -26.37 0.69 -4.72
C PHE A 31 -26.48 0.08 -6.13
N ASN A 32 -26.90 0.86 -7.12
CA ASN A 32 -26.89 0.47 -8.52
C ASN A 32 -25.48 0.20 -9.10
N LYS A 33 -24.42 0.69 -8.44
CA LYS A 33 -23.02 0.43 -8.80
C LYS A 33 -22.40 -0.78 -8.10
N MET A 34 -23.13 -1.46 -7.18
CA MET A 34 -22.54 -2.53 -6.36
C MET A 34 -22.03 -3.72 -7.18
N GLY A 35 -22.68 -4.07 -8.29
CA GLY A 35 -22.23 -5.17 -9.14
C GLY A 35 -20.83 -4.91 -9.72
N ALA A 36 -20.62 -3.73 -10.32
CA ALA A 36 -19.32 -3.34 -10.85
C ALA A 36 -18.26 -3.20 -9.74
N PHE A 37 -18.65 -2.62 -8.60
CA PHE A 37 -17.76 -2.51 -7.44
C PHE A 37 -17.33 -3.88 -6.91
N LEU A 38 -18.22 -4.87 -6.81
CA LEU A 38 -17.85 -6.21 -6.34
C LEU A 38 -16.90 -6.92 -7.30
N VAL A 39 -17.05 -6.71 -8.61
CA VAL A 39 -16.11 -7.25 -9.60
C VAL A 39 -14.73 -6.63 -9.41
N ASP A 40 -14.65 -5.30 -9.34
CA ASP A 40 -13.40 -4.55 -9.14
C ASP A 40 -12.74 -4.86 -7.78
N TYR A 41 -13.57 -5.02 -6.74
CA TYR A 41 -13.13 -5.38 -5.41
C TYR A 41 -12.49 -6.76 -5.36
N LEU A 42 -13.01 -7.74 -6.11
CA LEU A 42 -12.48 -9.09 -6.15
C LEU A 42 -11.34 -9.23 -7.17
N TRP A 43 -11.43 -8.57 -8.31
CA TRP A 43 -10.55 -8.75 -9.46
C TRP A 43 -9.91 -7.44 -9.93
N PRO A 44 -8.59 -7.42 -10.22
CA PRO A 44 -7.67 -8.56 -10.19
C PRO A 44 -6.89 -8.71 -8.89
N TRP A 45 -6.74 -7.63 -8.12
CA TRP A 45 -5.73 -7.57 -7.06
C TRP A 45 -6.03 -8.53 -5.89
N ASN A 46 -7.24 -8.51 -5.35
CA ASN A 46 -7.58 -9.42 -4.25
C ASN A 46 -7.59 -10.89 -4.68
N ALA A 47 -8.05 -11.19 -5.90
CA ALA A 47 -7.93 -12.53 -6.47
C ALA A 47 -6.46 -12.98 -6.61
N PHE A 48 -5.56 -12.08 -7.05
CA PHE A 48 -4.13 -12.36 -7.12
C PHE A 48 -3.51 -12.64 -5.73
N HIS A 49 -3.82 -11.81 -4.73
CA HIS A 49 -3.32 -12.01 -3.36
C HIS A 49 -3.84 -13.32 -2.76
N MET A 50 -5.12 -13.66 -2.97
CA MET A 50 -5.67 -14.95 -2.52
C MET A 50 -5.01 -16.12 -3.26
N ALA A 51 -4.83 -16.03 -4.58
CA ALA A 51 -4.19 -17.07 -5.36
C ALA A 51 -2.75 -17.33 -4.89
N THR A 52 -1.97 -16.28 -4.66
CA THR A 52 -0.60 -16.44 -4.14
C THR A 52 -0.58 -16.99 -2.72
N ALA A 53 -1.50 -16.58 -1.84
CA ALA A 53 -1.62 -17.13 -0.49
C ALA A 53 -1.93 -18.63 -0.51
N LEU A 54 -2.85 -19.07 -1.38
CA LEU A 54 -3.17 -20.49 -1.55
C LEU A 54 -2.00 -21.29 -2.15
N LEU A 55 -1.28 -20.74 -3.13
CA LEU A 55 -0.09 -21.38 -3.69
C LEU A 55 0.99 -21.55 -2.62
N TYR A 56 1.22 -20.54 -1.78
CA TYR A 56 2.14 -20.66 -0.66
C TYR A 56 1.68 -21.71 0.34
N TRP A 57 0.41 -21.67 0.73
CA TRP A 57 -0.16 -22.62 1.67
C TRP A 57 0.05 -24.08 1.23
N VAL A 58 -0.09 -24.35 -0.08
CA VAL A 58 0.03 -25.71 -0.63
C VAL A 58 1.48 -26.12 -0.87
N PHE A 59 2.33 -25.21 -1.35
CA PHE A 59 3.66 -25.58 -1.89
C PHE A 59 4.84 -25.06 -1.09
N VAL A 60 4.65 -24.08 -0.21
CA VAL A 60 5.74 -23.36 0.48
C VAL A 60 5.67 -23.55 1.99
N ILE A 61 4.47 -23.43 2.57
CA ILE A 61 4.26 -23.53 4.01
C ILE A 61 4.33 -25.01 4.43
N PRO A 62 5.22 -25.38 5.37
CA PRO A 62 5.32 -26.75 5.84
C PRO A 62 4.17 -27.11 6.78
N ASP A 63 4.11 -28.38 7.18
CA ASP A 63 3.10 -28.87 8.12
C ASP A 63 3.17 -28.18 9.49
N ALA A 64 2.07 -28.25 10.25
CA ALA A 64 1.95 -27.58 11.53
C ALA A 64 2.99 -28.04 12.58
N GLN A 65 3.44 -29.29 12.54
CA GLN A 65 4.46 -29.80 13.47
C GLN A 65 5.81 -29.15 13.18
N THR A 66 6.16 -28.98 11.90
CA THR A 66 7.34 -28.22 11.48
C THR A 66 7.25 -26.75 11.90
N LEU A 67 6.09 -26.11 11.69
CA LEU A 67 5.87 -24.71 12.08
C LEU A 67 5.98 -24.48 13.59
N ALA A 68 5.62 -25.48 14.40
CA ALA A 68 5.68 -25.36 15.85
C ALA A 68 7.11 -25.17 16.40
N THR A 69 8.13 -25.60 15.64
CA THR A 69 9.54 -25.53 16.06
C THR A 69 10.31 -24.52 15.22
N LEU A 70 10.82 -23.45 15.86
CA LEU A 70 11.69 -22.49 15.19
C LEU A 70 13.02 -23.16 14.82
N SER A 71 13.34 -23.08 13.53
CA SER A 71 14.61 -23.51 12.95
C SER A 71 14.96 -22.54 11.82
N TRP A 72 16.17 -22.63 11.28
CA TRP A 72 16.58 -21.75 10.17
C TRP A 72 16.05 -22.21 8.81
N SER A 73 15.68 -23.48 8.64
CA SER A 73 15.38 -24.06 7.33
C SER A 73 14.15 -23.44 6.68
N TRP A 74 13.00 -23.51 7.33
CA TRP A 74 11.73 -23.03 6.75
C TRP A 74 11.63 -21.49 6.72
N PRO A 75 12.11 -20.70 7.71
CA PRO A 75 12.07 -19.24 7.61
C PRO A 75 12.99 -18.70 6.52
N LEU A 76 14.18 -19.27 6.34
CA LEU A 76 15.08 -18.85 5.26
C LEU A 76 14.54 -19.26 3.89
N TYR A 77 13.90 -20.44 3.79
CA TYR A 77 13.21 -20.81 2.56
C TYR A 77 12.08 -19.84 2.23
N LEU A 78 11.23 -19.51 3.21
CA LEU A 78 10.15 -18.54 3.05
C LEU A 78 10.68 -17.14 2.64
N LEU A 79 11.78 -16.69 3.26
CA LEU A 79 12.44 -15.43 2.89
C LEU A 79 12.86 -15.43 1.41
N LEU A 80 13.48 -16.53 0.95
CA LEU A 80 13.91 -16.66 -0.45
C LEU A 80 12.72 -16.67 -1.40
N VAL A 81 11.62 -17.35 -1.05
CA VAL A 81 10.40 -17.37 -1.87
C VAL A 81 9.76 -15.98 -1.92
N ASN A 82 9.67 -15.26 -0.79
CA ASN A 82 9.18 -13.87 -0.75
C ASN A 82 10.05 -12.93 -1.58
N MET A 83 11.37 -13.03 -1.47
CA MET A 83 12.31 -12.27 -2.30
C MET A 83 12.12 -12.58 -3.78
N ALA A 84 11.98 -13.85 -4.16
CA ALA A 84 11.78 -14.27 -5.54
C ALA A 84 10.44 -13.77 -6.10
N GLY A 85 9.36 -13.86 -5.31
CA GLY A 85 8.04 -13.38 -5.69
C GLY A 85 7.99 -11.86 -5.89
N ILE A 86 8.55 -11.09 -4.95
CA ILE A 86 8.65 -9.62 -5.09
C ILE A 86 9.55 -9.25 -6.26
N PHE A 87 10.69 -9.93 -6.43
CA PHE A 87 11.57 -9.70 -7.59
C PHE A 87 10.83 -9.93 -8.91
N ALA A 88 10.09 -11.03 -9.02
CA ALA A 88 9.33 -11.36 -10.22
C ALA A 88 8.24 -10.32 -10.50
N MET A 89 7.43 -9.97 -9.50
CA MET A 89 6.30 -9.07 -9.71
C MET A 89 6.73 -7.61 -9.88
N TYR A 90 7.45 -7.05 -8.91
CA TYR A 90 7.87 -5.65 -8.95
C TYR A 90 8.90 -5.44 -10.06
N GLY A 91 9.81 -6.41 -10.24
CA GLY A 91 10.83 -6.36 -11.28
C GLY A 91 10.24 -6.48 -12.68
N ALA A 92 9.17 -7.24 -12.90
CA ALA A 92 8.47 -7.25 -14.19
C ALA A 92 7.86 -5.87 -14.49
N ILE A 93 7.14 -5.28 -13.55
CA ILE A 93 6.52 -3.95 -13.74
C ILE A 93 7.61 -2.89 -13.98
N GLU A 94 8.68 -2.90 -13.18
CA GLU A 94 9.83 -2.02 -13.38
C GLU A 94 10.44 -2.20 -14.77
N LEU A 95 10.74 -3.44 -15.17
CA LEU A 95 11.39 -3.73 -16.44
C LEU A 95 10.56 -3.24 -17.63
N PHE A 96 9.26 -3.54 -17.65
CA PHE A 96 8.41 -3.21 -18.80
C PHE A 96 8.02 -1.73 -18.84
N TYR A 97 7.67 -1.12 -17.71
CA TYR A 97 7.08 0.22 -17.68
C TYR A 97 8.06 1.34 -17.30
N TYR A 98 9.14 1.04 -16.57
CA TYR A 98 10.13 2.03 -16.14
C TYR A 98 11.44 1.96 -16.94
N VAL A 99 11.95 0.75 -17.21
CA VAL A 99 13.19 0.55 -17.97
C VAL A 99 12.93 0.57 -19.47
N ARG A 100 12.06 -0.33 -19.97
CA ARG A 100 11.70 -0.39 -21.40
C ARG A 100 10.72 0.69 -21.81
N ARG A 101 10.03 1.31 -20.84
CA ARG A 101 9.04 2.38 -21.03
C ARG A 101 8.02 2.03 -22.13
N ARG A 102 7.44 0.82 -22.06
CA ARG A 102 6.54 0.29 -23.08
C ARG A 102 5.43 1.27 -23.50
N GLN A 103 4.87 2.00 -22.55
CA GLN A 103 3.83 3.01 -22.79
C GLN A 103 4.32 4.46 -22.78
N GLY A 104 5.64 4.68 -22.76
CA GLY A 104 6.23 6.01 -22.56
C GLY A 104 5.67 6.66 -21.30
N THR A 105 5.21 7.90 -21.42
CA THR A 105 4.61 8.66 -20.32
C THR A 105 3.08 8.59 -20.30
N ARG A 106 2.43 7.81 -21.19
CA ARG A 106 0.96 7.68 -21.20
C ARG A 106 0.47 7.20 -19.85
N PHE A 107 -0.57 7.85 -19.31
CA PHE A 107 -1.12 7.60 -17.97
C PHE A 107 -0.15 7.84 -16.80
N LYS A 108 1.06 8.36 -17.04
CA LYS A 108 2.07 8.56 -15.98
C LYS A 108 1.78 9.82 -15.19
N TYR A 109 1.55 9.70 -13.89
CA TYR A 109 1.18 10.85 -13.07
C TYR A 109 2.28 11.92 -13.03
N ASN A 110 3.54 11.50 -12.87
CA ASN A 110 4.69 12.40 -13.01
C ASN A 110 5.33 12.19 -14.39
N ALA A 111 5.53 13.28 -15.14
CA ALA A 111 6.12 13.19 -16.49
C ALA A 111 7.52 12.58 -16.49
N LYS A 112 8.29 12.80 -15.41
CA LYS A 112 9.65 12.31 -15.26
C LYS A 112 9.65 10.89 -14.72
N PHE A 113 10.66 10.11 -15.11
CA PHE A 113 10.97 8.84 -14.49
C PHE A 113 11.94 9.06 -13.32
N PRO A 114 11.85 8.27 -12.22
CA PRO A 114 12.76 8.41 -11.09
C PRO A 114 14.25 8.35 -11.46
N ALA A 115 14.60 7.51 -12.44
CA ALA A 115 15.97 7.39 -12.95
C ALA A 115 16.52 8.67 -13.63
N GLU A 116 15.66 9.63 -13.99
CA GLU A 116 16.05 10.89 -14.63
C GLU A 116 16.37 12.00 -13.61
N THR A 117 16.18 11.74 -12.32
CA THR A 117 16.37 12.72 -11.25
C THR A 117 17.26 12.17 -10.14
N PRO A 118 18.59 12.07 -10.36
CA PRO A 118 19.53 11.71 -9.30
C PRO A 118 19.45 12.69 -8.13
N SER A 119 19.53 12.19 -6.90
CA SER A 119 19.39 13.02 -5.69
C SER A 119 20.18 12.43 -4.52
N ASP A 120 20.84 13.29 -3.73
CA ASP A 120 21.65 12.89 -2.57
C ASP A 120 20.84 12.33 -1.39
N VAL A 121 19.50 12.42 -1.44
CA VAL A 121 18.63 11.79 -0.43
C VAL A 121 18.62 10.27 -0.54
N PHE A 122 18.96 9.73 -1.72
CA PHE A 122 18.98 8.29 -2.00
C PHE A 122 20.40 7.73 -1.97
N TRP A 123 20.53 6.47 -1.56
CA TRP A 123 21.78 5.74 -1.70
C TRP A 123 22.27 5.74 -3.16
N PHE A 124 23.57 5.98 -3.34
CA PHE A 124 24.20 6.06 -4.66
C PHE A 124 23.58 7.11 -5.61
N LYS A 125 22.85 8.08 -5.06
CA LYS A 125 22.07 9.08 -5.79
C LYS A 125 20.98 8.48 -6.70
N SER A 126 20.55 7.24 -6.45
CA SER A 126 19.62 6.51 -7.30
C SER A 126 18.42 6.03 -6.49
N GLN A 127 17.24 6.62 -6.74
CA GLN A 127 15.99 6.21 -6.10
C GLN A 127 15.74 4.70 -6.28
N ASN A 128 15.93 4.19 -7.49
CA ASN A 128 15.67 2.78 -7.78
C ASN A 128 16.60 1.85 -7.00
N LEU A 129 17.90 2.16 -6.93
CA LEU A 129 18.85 1.30 -6.22
C LEU A 129 18.64 1.35 -4.71
N ASP A 130 18.43 2.56 -4.16
CA ASP A 130 18.10 2.72 -2.74
C ASP A 130 16.83 1.95 -2.37
N ASN A 131 15.75 2.14 -3.14
CA ASN A 131 14.47 1.52 -2.88
C ASN A 131 14.48 -0.01 -3.05
N PHE A 132 15.19 -0.51 -4.06
CA PHE A 132 15.41 -1.94 -4.23
C PHE A 132 16.15 -2.53 -3.02
N LEU A 133 17.26 -1.92 -2.62
CA LEU A 133 18.05 -2.42 -1.49
C LEU A 133 17.29 -2.36 -0.17
N ARG A 134 16.53 -1.29 0.10
CA ARG A 134 15.67 -1.21 1.29
C ARG A 134 14.58 -2.26 1.29
N SER A 135 13.93 -2.48 0.14
CA SER A 135 12.92 -3.53 0.01
C SER A 135 13.51 -4.91 0.31
N PHE A 136 14.65 -5.27 -0.29
CA PHE A 136 15.24 -6.60 -0.15
C PHE A 136 16.00 -6.83 1.15
N LEU A 137 16.66 -5.81 1.69
CA LEU A 137 17.49 -5.95 2.88
C LEU A 137 16.76 -5.60 4.18
N ILE A 138 15.60 -4.94 4.11
CA ILE A 138 14.85 -4.48 5.28
C ILE A 138 13.38 -4.90 5.18
N GLY A 139 12.66 -4.47 4.15
CA GLY A 139 11.21 -4.66 4.04
C GLY A 139 10.79 -6.14 4.00
N ILE A 140 11.30 -6.90 3.04
CA ILE A 140 10.98 -8.32 2.86
C ILE A 140 11.45 -9.17 4.05
N PRO A 141 12.64 -8.97 4.64
CA PRO A 141 13.02 -9.62 5.90
C PRO A 141 12.06 -9.35 7.05
N ILE A 142 11.59 -8.11 7.23
CA ILE A 142 10.63 -7.78 8.32
C ILE A 142 9.27 -8.41 8.05
N TRP A 143 8.77 -8.34 6.81
CA TRP A 143 7.55 -9.02 6.40
C TRP A 143 7.62 -10.52 6.72
N THR A 144 8.69 -11.17 6.27
CA THR A 144 8.92 -12.61 6.50
C THR A 144 9.04 -12.91 7.99
N ALA A 145 9.68 -12.06 8.79
CA ALA A 145 9.76 -12.27 10.24
C ALA A 145 8.39 -12.23 10.92
N VAL A 146 7.50 -11.32 10.51
CA VAL A 146 6.11 -11.28 11.00
C VAL A 146 5.35 -12.52 10.55
N GLU A 147 5.50 -12.91 9.28
CA GLU A 147 4.87 -14.12 8.73
C GLU A 147 5.32 -15.40 9.46
N VAL A 148 6.62 -15.54 9.71
CA VAL A 148 7.23 -16.62 10.51
C VAL A 148 6.66 -16.65 11.93
N LEU A 149 6.57 -15.50 12.60
CA LEU A 149 5.99 -15.41 13.94
C LEU A 149 4.54 -15.90 13.93
N MET A 150 3.74 -15.47 12.96
CA MET A 150 2.33 -15.80 12.87
C MET A 150 2.10 -17.29 12.53
N LEU A 151 2.89 -17.85 11.63
CA LEU A 151 2.87 -19.28 11.31
C LEU A 151 3.35 -20.14 12.48
N TRP A 152 4.34 -19.69 13.24
CA TRP A 152 4.78 -20.34 14.46
C TRP A 152 3.69 -20.31 15.55
N CYS A 153 2.97 -19.19 15.69
CA CYS A 153 1.81 -19.10 16.56
C CYS A 153 0.73 -20.11 16.14
N TYR A 154 0.46 -20.25 14.84
CA TYR A 154 -0.45 -21.27 14.32
C TYR A 154 0.01 -22.70 14.66
N GLY A 155 1.27 -23.05 14.41
CA GLY A 155 1.82 -24.38 14.73
C GLY A 155 1.74 -24.73 16.23
N ASN A 156 1.80 -23.73 17.10
CA ASN A 156 1.70 -23.90 18.56
C ASN A 156 0.28 -23.70 19.11
N GLY A 157 -0.73 -23.46 18.27
CA GLY A 157 -2.09 -23.17 18.72
C GLY A 157 -2.24 -21.86 19.51
N ILE A 158 -1.27 -20.94 19.40
CA ILE A 158 -1.29 -19.63 20.06
C ILE A 158 -2.27 -18.74 19.30
N HIS A 159 -3.42 -18.48 19.92
CA HIS A 159 -4.47 -17.59 19.43
C HIS A 159 -5.42 -17.26 20.57
N ALA A 160 -5.94 -16.03 20.66
CA ALA A 160 -6.79 -15.62 21.80
C ALA A 160 -8.09 -16.43 21.94
N PHE A 161 -8.63 -16.90 20.80
CA PHE A 161 -9.89 -17.66 20.71
C PHE A 161 -9.72 -19.08 20.15
N GLY A 162 -8.47 -19.52 19.91
CA GLY A 162 -8.18 -20.68 19.06
C GLY A 162 -8.33 -20.39 17.56
N TRP A 163 -7.51 -21.04 16.73
CA TRP A 163 -7.64 -20.98 15.27
C TRP A 163 -8.87 -21.76 14.83
N VAL A 164 -9.71 -21.17 13.99
CA VAL A 164 -10.96 -21.80 13.54
C VAL A 164 -10.77 -22.54 12.22
N ASP A 165 -11.42 -23.70 12.10
CA ASP A 165 -11.41 -24.50 10.88
C ASP A 165 -12.50 -24.04 9.89
N TRP A 166 -12.36 -24.44 8.64
CA TRP A 166 -13.30 -24.10 7.58
C TRP A 166 -14.63 -24.85 7.65
N GLN A 167 -14.65 -26.09 8.16
CA GLN A 167 -15.85 -26.94 8.10
C GLN A 167 -16.96 -26.34 8.96
N ASP A 168 -16.61 -25.87 10.16
CA ASP A 168 -17.57 -25.35 11.12
C ASP A 168 -17.79 -23.83 11.00
N ASN A 169 -16.84 -23.10 10.39
CA ASN A 169 -16.83 -21.62 10.42
C ASN A 169 -16.80 -20.94 9.04
N TRP A 170 -17.12 -21.66 7.95
CA TRP A 170 -16.98 -21.12 6.58
C TRP A 170 -17.67 -19.78 6.35
N LEU A 171 -18.89 -19.56 6.87
CA LEU A 171 -19.61 -18.29 6.71
C LEU A 171 -18.83 -17.11 7.29
N TRP A 172 -18.30 -17.31 8.49
CA TRP A 172 -17.50 -16.31 9.17
C TRP A 172 -16.17 -16.08 8.45
N LEU A 173 -15.50 -17.13 7.98
CA LEU A 173 -14.22 -17.00 7.28
C LEU A 173 -14.35 -16.34 5.90
N VAL A 174 -15.46 -16.59 5.19
CA VAL A 174 -15.80 -15.84 3.97
C VAL A 174 -16.02 -14.36 4.29
N ALA A 175 -16.80 -14.06 5.34
CA ALA A 175 -17.01 -12.68 5.76
C ALA A 175 -15.69 -12.01 6.17
N LEU A 176 -14.83 -12.69 6.94
CA LEU A 176 -13.54 -12.17 7.37
C LEU A 176 -12.61 -11.90 6.19
N THR A 177 -12.58 -12.80 5.20
CA THR A 177 -11.78 -12.62 3.97
C THR A 177 -12.24 -11.36 3.22
N LEU A 178 -13.55 -11.13 3.10
CA LEU A 178 -14.12 -9.91 2.52
C LEU A 178 -13.92 -8.66 3.40
N LEU A 179 -13.57 -8.82 4.68
CA LEU A 179 -13.28 -7.71 5.58
C LEU A 179 -11.79 -7.37 5.65
N VAL A 180 -10.89 -8.26 5.20
CA VAL A 180 -9.42 -8.04 5.25
C VAL A 180 -9.02 -6.71 4.60
N PRO A 181 -9.45 -6.35 3.37
CA PRO A 181 -9.12 -5.04 2.81
C PRO A 181 -9.65 -3.85 3.64
N ALA A 182 -10.75 -4.02 4.38
CA ALA A 182 -11.24 -2.98 5.29
C ALA A 182 -10.41 -2.90 6.58
N ILE A 183 -9.96 -4.05 7.11
CA ILE A 183 -8.99 -4.12 8.22
C ILE A 183 -7.69 -3.40 7.80
N HIS A 184 -7.22 -3.66 6.58
CA HIS A 184 -6.05 -3.00 6.00
C HIS A 184 -6.19 -1.50 5.96
N GLU A 185 -7.25 -0.97 5.36
CA GLU A 185 -7.44 0.47 5.26
C GLU A 185 -7.54 1.13 6.64
N ILE A 186 -8.23 0.50 7.60
CA ILE A 186 -8.35 1.03 8.97
C ILE A 186 -7.00 1.03 9.69
N HIS A 187 -6.29 -0.10 9.65
CA HIS A 187 -4.97 -0.22 10.24
C HIS A 187 -4.04 0.79 9.57
N PHE A 188 -3.80 0.68 8.27
CA PHE A 188 -2.91 1.55 7.53
C PHE A 188 -3.19 3.02 7.78
N PHE A 189 -4.45 3.48 7.72
CA PHE A 189 -4.80 4.88 8.04
C PHE A 189 -4.28 5.33 9.42
N CYS A 190 -4.48 4.51 10.46
CA CYS A 190 -4.11 4.87 11.83
C CYS A 190 -2.58 5.04 11.98
N ILE A 191 -1.82 4.07 11.47
CA ILE A 191 -0.35 4.07 11.60
C ILE A 191 0.26 5.10 10.65
N HIS A 192 -0.27 5.21 9.44
CA HIS A 192 0.18 6.18 8.46
C HIS A 192 -0.03 7.62 8.96
N ARG A 193 -1.20 7.92 9.53
CA ARG A 193 -1.45 9.23 10.16
C ARG A 193 -0.53 9.47 11.37
N LEU A 194 -0.24 8.44 12.17
CA LEU A 194 0.67 8.53 13.30
C LEU A 194 2.10 8.88 12.84
N ILE A 195 2.63 8.17 11.84
CA ILE A 195 3.99 8.39 11.33
C ILE A 195 4.14 9.72 10.57
N HIS A 196 3.03 10.36 10.18
CA HIS A 196 3.02 11.75 9.67
C HIS A 196 3.08 12.84 10.74
N THR A 197 3.14 12.49 12.03
CA THR A 197 3.47 13.47 13.07
C THR A 197 4.90 13.99 12.87
N PRO A 198 5.21 15.26 13.20
CA PRO A 198 6.49 15.88 12.80
C PRO A 198 7.76 15.11 13.21
N PHE A 199 7.74 14.50 14.39
CA PHE A 199 8.88 13.71 14.88
C PHE A 199 9.05 12.40 14.13
N LEU A 200 7.97 11.61 14.00
CA LEU A 200 8.02 10.32 13.32
C LEU A 200 8.23 10.52 11.81
N TYR A 201 7.65 11.56 11.22
CA TYR A 201 7.86 11.87 9.81
C TYR A 201 9.34 12.12 9.54
N LYS A 202 9.97 13.00 10.31
CA LYS A 202 11.37 13.37 10.09
C LYS A 202 12.32 12.17 10.15
N HIS A 203 12.12 11.26 11.10
CA HIS A 203 13.08 10.19 11.40
C HIS A 203 12.73 8.82 10.82
N ILE A 204 11.46 8.60 10.48
CA ILE A 204 10.94 7.29 10.05
C ILE A 204 10.34 7.43 8.65
N HIS A 205 9.25 8.18 8.52
CA HIS A 205 8.45 8.17 7.30
C HIS A 205 9.05 8.98 6.13
N SER A 206 9.98 9.88 6.42
CA SER A 206 10.73 10.65 5.42
C SER A 206 11.51 9.73 4.46
N VAL A 207 11.96 8.57 4.91
CA VAL A 207 12.64 7.58 4.07
C VAL A 207 11.75 7.15 2.91
N HIS A 208 10.50 6.82 3.21
CA HIS A 208 9.50 6.44 2.23
C HIS A 208 9.15 7.63 1.32
N HIS A 209 8.88 8.78 1.92
CA HIS A 209 8.49 10.03 1.24
C HIS A 209 9.59 10.72 0.44
N ASN A 210 10.87 10.30 0.58
CA ASN A 210 11.92 10.73 -0.36
C ASN A 210 11.53 10.36 -1.80
N SER A 211 10.76 9.28 -1.99
CA SER A 211 10.22 8.82 -3.28
C SER A 211 8.95 9.57 -3.72
N ILE A 212 8.99 10.91 -3.76
CA ILE A 212 7.86 11.79 -4.17
C ILE A 212 7.27 11.40 -5.54
N ASN A 213 8.08 10.77 -6.40
CA ASN A 213 7.64 10.11 -7.63
C ASN A 213 7.73 8.59 -7.44
N PRO A 214 6.66 7.93 -6.95
CA PRO A 214 6.68 6.48 -6.73
C PRO A 214 7.11 5.64 -7.92
N SER A 215 7.72 4.51 -7.60
CA SER A 215 8.04 3.42 -8.53
C SER A 215 7.74 2.06 -7.90
N PRO A 216 7.66 0.98 -8.69
CA PRO A 216 7.53 -0.38 -8.17
C PRO A 216 8.46 -0.69 -6.98
N TRP A 217 9.72 -0.26 -7.02
CA TRP A 217 10.65 -0.48 -5.90
C TRP A 217 10.38 0.40 -4.67
N SER A 218 9.74 1.56 -4.80
CA SER A 218 9.42 2.39 -3.62
C SER A 218 8.33 1.78 -2.74
N SER A 219 7.56 0.82 -3.26
CA SER A 219 6.42 0.20 -2.58
C SER A 219 6.75 -0.39 -1.21
N LEU A 220 7.92 -1.02 -1.07
CA LEU A 220 8.44 -1.58 0.18
C LEU A 220 9.76 -0.91 0.59
N SER A 221 9.97 0.33 0.17
CA SER A 221 11.12 1.13 0.60
C SER A 221 10.71 2.04 1.75
N MET A 222 10.85 1.55 2.98
CA MET A 222 10.49 2.29 4.19
C MET A 222 11.57 2.14 5.26
N HIS A 223 11.44 2.90 6.33
CA HIS A 223 12.22 2.68 7.54
C HIS A 223 11.76 1.38 8.23
N TRP A 224 12.66 0.69 8.94
CA TRP A 224 12.33 -0.59 9.59
C TRP A 224 11.16 -0.50 10.57
N ILE A 225 11.07 0.59 11.36
CA ILE A 225 9.93 0.83 12.26
C ILE A 225 8.62 0.94 11.48
N GLU A 226 8.63 1.62 10.33
CA GLU A 226 7.44 1.74 9.49
C GLU A 226 7.03 0.38 8.92
N HIS A 227 7.98 -0.44 8.48
CA HIS A 227 7.68 -1.82 8.08
C HIS A 227 7.08 -2.65 9.21
N THR A 228 7.64 -2.57 10.42
CA THR A 228 7.08 -3.30 11.58
C THR A 228 5.67 -2.86 11.90
N LEU A 229 5.40 -1.55 11.82
CA LEU A 229 4.06 -1.00 12.03
C LEU A 229 3.10 -1.42 10.89
N TYR A 230 3.55 -1.38 9.64
CA TYR A 230 2.77 -1.74 8.45
C TYR A 230 2.39 -3.23 8.44
N PHE A 231 3.36 -4.13 8.60
CA PHE A 231 3.11 -5.57 8.65
C PHE A 231 2.49 -6.03 9.98
N GLY A 232 2.52 -5.19 11.01
CA GLY A 232 1.86 -5.43 12.29
C GLY A 232 0.36 -5.69 12.16
N GLU A 233 -0.26 -5.29 11.04
CA GLU A 233 -1.63 -5.63 10.71
C GLU A 233 -1.93 -7.13 10.78
N ILE A 234 -1.01 -7.98 10.32
CA ILE A 234 -1.22 -9.43 10.22
C ILE A 234 -1.50 -10.02 11.63
N VAL A 235 -0.97 -9.38 12.68
CA VAL A 235 -1.14 -9.79 14.08
C VAL A 235 -2.59 -9.69 14.55
N TRP A 236 -3.46 -8.91 13.89
CA TRP A 236 -4.90 -8.90 14.20
C TRP A 236 -5.53 -10.29 14.10
N HIS A 237 -4.99 -11.18 13.26
CA HIS A 237 -5.45 -12.55 13.13
C HIS A 237 -5.12 -13.43 14.35
N LEU A 238 -4.44 -12.94 15.39
CA LEU A 238 -4.35 -13.60 16.71
C LEU A 238 -5.50 -13.20 17.65
N LEU A 239 -6.19 -12.10 17.36
CA LEU A 239 -7.23 -11.48 18.18
C LEU A 239 -8.61 -11.53 17.52
N ILE A 240 -8.68 -11.89 16.25
CA ILE A 240 -9.93 -12.13 15.51
C ILE A 240 -10.02 -13.63 15.31
N PRO A 241 -11.15 -14.32 15.64
CA PRO A 241 -11.32 -15.73 15.31
C PRO A 241 -10.97 -15.98 13.85
N SER A 242 -9.81 -16.55 13.56
CA SER A 242 -9.24 -16.54 12.21
C SER A 242 -8.75 -17.92 11.82
N ASN A 243 -8.48 -18.06 10.53
CA ASN A 243 -7.85 -19.22 9.93
C ASN A 243 -6.48 -18.80 9.34
N PRO A 244 -5.46 -19.67 9.34
CA PRO A 244 -4.16 -19.36 8.77
C PRO A 244 -4.24 -18.99 7.28
N ILE A 245 -5.18 -19.52 6.49
CA ILE A 245 -5.32 -19.13 5.07
C ILE A 245 -5.78 -17.67 4.93
N VAL A 246 -6.73 -17.22 5.76
CA VAL A 246 -7.21 -15.83 5.73
C VAL A 246 -6.13 -14.86 6.22
N MET A 247 -5.34 -15.28 7.21
CA MET A 247 -4.14 -14.56 7.66
C MET A 247 -3.08 -14.48 6.56
N MET A 248 -2.81 -15.57 5.84
CA MET A 248 -1.89 -15.59 4.69
C MET A 248 -2.41 -14.69 3.56
N PHE A 249 -3.71 -14.67 3.30
CA PHE A 249 -4.31 -13.72 2.35
C PHE A 249 -4.00 -12.27 2.74
N ASN A 250 -4.17 -11.90 4.03
CA ASN A 250 -3.79 -10.57 4.50
C ASN A 250 -2.29 -10.31 4.33
N SER A 251 -1.43 -11.24 4.77
CA SER A 251 0.03 -11.16 4.59
C SER A 251 0.42 -10.89 3.14
N HIS A 252 -0.20 -11.58 2.19
CA HIS A 252 0.05 -11.40 0.77
C HIS A 252 -0.52 -10.09 0.23
N ALA A 253 -1.69 -9.66 0.71
CA ALA A 253 -2.29 -8.39 0.33
C ALA A 253 -1.40 -7.20 0.72
N VAL A 254 -0.79 -7.23 1.91
CA VAL A 254 0.13 -6.15 2.34
C VAL A 254 1.53 -6.32 1.77
N GLY A 255 2.04 -7.54 1.62
CA GLY A 255 3.37 -7.79 1.06
C GLY A 255 3.45 -7.48 -0.43
N TYR A 256 2.59 -8.11 -1.23
CA TYR A 256 2.56 -7.88 -2.68
C TYR A 256 1.83 -6.58 -3.03
N GLY A 257 0.69 -6.31 -2.41
CA GLY A 257 -0.23 -5.24 -2.81
C GLY A 257 0.24 -3.81 -2.54
N ALA A 258 1.34 -3.62 -1.80
CA ALA A 258 1.94 -2.29 -1.64
C ALA A 258 2.25 -1.60 -2.99
N ILE A 259 2.49 -2.38 -4.06
CA ILE A 259 2.71 -1.84 -5.40
C ILE A 259 1.50 -1.10 -5.98
N ASN A 260 0.28 -1.47 -5.59
CA ASN A 260 -0.94 -0.90 -6.15
C ASN A 260 -0.96 0.63 -5.99
N GLY A 261 -0.45 1.14 -4.86
CA GLY A 261 -0.30 2.59 -4.62
C GLY A 261 0.91 3.25 -5.29
N HIS A 262 1.89 2.48 -5.80
CA HIS A 262 3.23 2.96 -6.17
C HIS A 262 3.60 2.72 -7.64
N ILE A 263 2.71 2.14 -8.44
CA ILE A 263 2.90 1.90 -9.87
C ILE A 263 3.26 3.19 -10.63
N GLY A 264 2.79 4.36 -10.18
CA GLY A 264 3.13 5.66 -10.79
C GLY A 264 2.47 5.95 -12.14
N PHE A 265 1.54 5.08 -12.56
CA PHE A 265 0.66 5.22 -13.71
C PHE A 265 -0.79 4.98 -13.27
N ASP A 266 -1.76 5.60 -13.93
CA ASP A 266 -3.19 5.32 -13.76
C ASP A 266 -3.58 3.96 -14.34
N LYS A 267 -3.04 3.66 -15.53
CA LYS A 267 -3.27 2.41 -16.23
C LYS A 267 -1.96 1.82 -16.73
N LEU A 268 -1.86 0.50 -16.69
CA LEU A 268 -0.76 -0.27 -17.28
C LEU A 268 -1.24 -0.93 -18.57
N GLU A 269 -0.72 -0.50 -19.72
CA GLU A 269 -1.06 -1.05 -21.03
C GLU A 269 -0.50 -2.47 -21.21
N ILE A 270 -1.38 -3.48 -21.15
CA ILE A 270 -1.04 -4.90 -21.36
C ILE A 270 -0.91 -5.19 -22.86
N THR A 271 -1.84 -4.65 -23.64
CA THR A 271 -1.85 -4.65 -25.11
C THR A 271 -2.16 -3.23 -25.58
N ASP A 272 -2.24 -3.02 -26.90
CA ASP A 272 -2.56 -1.69 -27.44
C ASP A 272 -4.01 -1.24 -27.11
N GLU A 273 -4.89 -2.20 -26.82
CA GLU A 273 -6.33 -2.02 -26.57
C GLU A 273 -6.76 -2.38 -25.15
N THR A 274 -5.95 -3.12 -24.39
CA THR A 274 -6.27 -3.57 -23.02
C THR A 274 -5.29 -2.99 -22.02
N ALA A 275 -5.81 -2.35 -20.98
CA ALA A 275 -5.02 -1.85 -19.87
C ALA A 275 -5.59 -2.32 -18.52
N LEU A 276 -4.70 -2.42 -17.54
CA LEU A 276 -5.01 -2.71 -16.15
C LEU A 276 -5.04 -1.42 -15.34
N ASP A 277 -6.12 -1.19 -14.60
CA ASP A 277 -6.22 -0.11 -13.62
C ASP A 277 -5.29 -0.35 -12.43
N SER A 278 -4.50 0.67 -12.09
CA SER A 278 -3.54 0.56 -10.98
C SER A 278 -4.15 0.88 -9.62
N HIS A 279 -5.18 1.73 -9.60
CA HIS A 279 -5.74 2.37 -8.40
C HIS A 279 -4.74 3.28 -7.64
N ALA A 280 -3.58 3.58 -8.23
CA ALA A 280 -2.49 4.29 -7.56
C ALA A 280 -2.75 5.78 -7.29
N TYR A 281 -3.81 6.39 -7.85
CA TYR A 281 -3.91 7.86 -7.90
C TYR A 281 -4.06 8.49 -6.52
N ALA A 282 -4.85 7.89 -5.63
CA ALA A 282 -5.05 8.40 -4.28
C ALA A 282 -3.73 8.48 -3.49
N HIS A 283 -2.92 7.42 -3.59
CA HIS A 283 -1.62 7.35 -2.96
C HIS A 283 -0.55 8.21 -3.67
N TYR A 284 -0.63 8.36 -4.99
CA TYR A 284 0.19 9.33 -5.71
C TYR A 284 -0.06 10.77 -5.21
N LEU A 285 -1.33 11.16 -5.01
CA LEU A 285 -1.67 12.46 -4.44
C LEU A 285 -1.15 12.60 -2.99
N HIS A 286 -1.14 11.51 -2.23
CA HIS A 286 -0.51 11.46 -0.91
C HIS A 286 0.99 11.78 -0.99
N HIS A 287 1.77 11.11 -1.85
CA HIS A 287 3.20 11.41 -2.04
C HIS A 287 3.45 12.83 -2.58
N LYS A 288 2.52 13.37 -3.38
CA LYS A 288 2.63 14.73 -3.92
C LYS A 288 2.38 15.82 -2.88
N TYR A 289 1.43 15.61 -1.97
CA TYR A 289 0.91 16.65 -1.07
C TYR A 289 1.14 16.38 0.43
N PHE A 290 1.51 15.16 0.82
CA PHE A 290 1.88 14.71 2.17
C PHE A 290 0.78 14.78 3.25
N GLU A 291 -0.26 15.61 3.09
CA GLU A 291 -1.28 15.86 4.11
C GLU A 291 -2.71 15.41 3.74
N VAL A 292 -2.82 14.47 2.80
CA VAL A 292 -4.08 13.94 2.26
C VAL A 292 -4.01 12.43 2.03
N ASN A 293 -5.16 11.75 1.99
CA ASN A 293 -5.28 10.34 1.57
C ASN A 293 -4.37 9.35 2.34
N TYR A 294 -4.49 9.31 3.68
CA TYR A 294 -3.72 8.39 4.52
C TYR A 294 -4.16 6.91 4.42
N GLY A 295 -5.42 6.62 4.08
CA GLY A 295 -6.02 5.27 4.04
C GLY A 295 -5.95 4.55 2.69
N ALA A 296 -5.32 5.15 1.68
CA ALA A 296 -5.26 4.66 0.29
C ALA A 296 -6.60 4.80 -0.48
N ASP A 297 -7.45 3.77 -0.49
CA ASP A 297 -8.38 3.51 -1.62
C ASP A 297 -9.86 3.88 -1.38
N GLY A 298 -10.25 4.25 -0.15
CA GLY A 298 -11.58 4.77 0.15
C GLY A 298 -12.68 3.70 0.31
N LEU A 299 -12.31 2.45 0.59
CA LEU A 299 -13.24 1.39 0.99
C LEU A 299 -13.84 1.69 2.38
N VAL A 300 -13.00 2.12 3.33
CA VAL A 300 -13.40 2.72 4.60
C VAL A 300 -12.96 4.18 4.62
N PRO A 301 -13.87 5.15 4.38
CA PRO A 301 -13.51 6.52 3.98
C PRO A 301 -13.11 7.41 5.17
N LEU A 302 -12.13 6.96 5.96
CA LEU A 302 -11.59 7.64 7.14
C LEU A 302 -11.03 9.01 6.79
N ASP A 303 -10.29 9.11 5.69
CA ASP A 303 -9.82 10.41 5.17
C ASP A 303 -10.96 11.37 4.88
N LYS A 304 -12.09 10.88 4.36
CA LYS A 304 -13.24 11.74 4.07
C LYS A 304 -13.92 12.19 5.34
N TRP A 305 -14.17 11.27 6.27
CA TRP A 305 -14.81 11.58 7.56
C TRP A 305 -13.96 12.53 8.42
N LEU A 306 -12.63 12.43 8.34
CA LEU A 306 -11.70 13.26 9.10
C LEU A 306 -11.20 14.49 8.34
N GLY A 307 -11.64 14.69 7.09
CA GLY A 307 -11.38 15.89 6.32
C GLY A 307 -10.00 15.95 5.65
N TYR A 308 -9.37 14.80 5.40
CA TYR A 308 -8.09 14.62 4.70
C TYR A 308 -8.23 14.12 3.26
N TRP A 309 -9.43 13.75 2.80
CA TRP A 309 -9.66 13.24 1.45
C TRP A 309 -9.37 14.26 0.36
N HIS A 310 -8.62 13.83 -0.66
CA HIS A 310 -8.31 14.57 -1.86
C HIS A 310 -8.57 13.71 -3.09
N ASP A 311 -9.61 14.04 -3.85
CA ASP A 311 -10.10 13.28 -5.01
C ASP A 311 -9.49 13.72 -6.36
N GLY A 312 -8.60 14.71 -6.35
CA GLY A 312 -7.98 15.28 -7.56
C GLY A 312 -8.72 16.50 -8.11
N THR A 313 -9.82 16.91 -7.48
CA THR A 313 -10.59 18.10 -7.89
C THR A 313 -9.97 19.41 -7.40
N LYS A 314 -10.35 20.52 -8.05
CA LYS A 314 -9.95 21.87 -7.60
C LYS A 314 -10.53 22.19 -6.22
N GLU A 315 -11.72 21.70 -5.94
CA GLU A 315 -12.38 21.88 -4.65
C GLU A 315 -11.59 21.19 -3.53
N ALA A 316 -11.04 20.00 -3.78
CA ALA A 316 -10.15 19.32 -2.84
C ALA A 316 -8.82 20.09 -2.65
N ASP A 317 -8.23 20.61 -3.73
CA ASP A 317 -7.03 21.44 -3.67
C ASP A 317 -7.25 22.67 -2.78
N GLU A 318 -8.38 23.38 -2.95
CA GLU A 318 -8.69 24.57 -2.15
C GLU A 318 -8.94 24.23 -0.67
N ARG A 319 -9.64 23.13 -0.37
CA ARG A 319 -9.82 22.65 1.01
C ARG A 319 -8.46 22.38 1.68
N MET A 320 -7.55 21.72 0.96
CA MET A 320 -6.19 21.46 1.44
C MET A 320 -5.42 22.77 1.70
N LYS A 321 -5.38 23.69 0.73
CA LYS A 321 -4.69 24.99 0.87
C LYS A 321 -5.23 25.80 2.05
N GLU A 322 -6.54 25.75 2.29
CA GLU A 322 -7.15 26.41 3.44
C GLU A 322 -6.66 25.81 4.77
N ARG A 323 -6.60 24.48 4.89
CA ARG A 323 -6.03 23.80 6.07
C ARG A 323 -4.58 24.22 6.30
N PHE A 324 -3.78 24.26 5.23
CA PHE A 324 -2.38 24.68 5.30
C PHE A 324 -2.24 26.13 5.77
N ARG A 325 -3.07 27.05 5.25
CA ARG A 325 -3.10 28.47 5.68
C ARG A 325 -3.41 28.58 7.17
N LYS A 326 -4.47 27.91 7.65
CA LYS A 326 -4.84 27.89 9.07
C LYS A 326 -3.73 27.31 9.96
N LYS A 327 -3.04 26.26 9.51
CA LYS A 327 -1.89 25.68 10.22
C LYS A 327 -0.75 26.69 10.35
N LYS A 328 -0.41 27.40 9.26
CA LYS A 328 0.65 28.42 9.25
C LYS A 328 0.32 29.59 10.18
N GLU A 329 -0.92 30.06 10.18
CA GLU A 329 -1.41 31.10 11.09
C GLU A 329 -1.30 30.68 12.56
N ARG A 330 -1.75 29.47 12.91
CA ARG A 330 -1.61 28.91 14.27
C ARG A 330 -0.15 28.83 14.73
N MET A 331 0.74 28.38 13.84
CA MET A 331 2.18 28.31 14.13
C MET A 331 2.80 29.70 14.32
N LYS A 332 2.38 30.69 13.52
CA LYS A 332 2.81 32.08 13.69
C LYS A 332 2.34 32.65 15.03
N ALA A 333 1.07 32.46 15.37
CA ALA A 333 0.49 32.91 16.64
C ALA A 333 1.18 32.30 17.87
N ARG A 334 1.52 31.01 17.82
CA ARG A 334 2.30 30.34 18.88
C ARG A 334 3.69 30.94 19.05
N LYS A 335 4.38 31.23 17.94
CA LYS A 335 5.70 31.89 17.99
C LYS A 335 5.62 33.29 18.58
N THR A 336 4.64 34.09 18.15
CA THR A 336 4.47 35.46 18.66
C THR A 336 4.03 35.50 20.11
N GLY A 337 3.19 34.55 20.54
CA GLY A 337 2.77 34.42 21.94
C GLY A 337 3.89 33.94 22.87
N ALA A 338 4.78 33.07 22.40
CA ALA A 338 5.96 32.66 23.13
C ALA A 338 6.96 33.82 23.31
N THR A 339 7.20 34.62 22.26
CA THR A 339 8.10 35.79 22.33
C THR A 339 7.55 36.97 23.14
N ALA A 340 6.27 36.96 23.50
CA ALA A 340 5.67 38.00 24.35
C ALA A 340 5.60 37.61 25.83
N ALA A 341 5.91 36.34 26.16
CA ALA A 341 5.93 35.78 27.50
C ALA A 341 7.36 35.52 28.04
N GLU A 342 8.37 35.61 27.18
CA GLU A 342 9.79 35.79 27.52
C GLU A 342 10.10 37.28 27.63
#